data_AF-A0A2T2UCY3-F1
#
_entry.id   AF-A0A2T2UCY3-F1
#
_cell.length_a   1.000
_cell.length_b   1.000
_cell.length_c   1.000
_cell.angle_alpha   90.00
_cell.angle_beta   90.00
_cell.angle_gamma   90.00
#
_symmetry.space_group_name_H-M   'P 1'
#
loop_
_entity.id
_entity.type
_entity.pdbx_description
1 polymer ?
#
loop_
_entity_poly.entity_id
_entity_poly.type
_entity_poly.pdbx_seq_one_letter_code
_entity_poly.pdbx_strand_id
1 'polypeptide(L)' 'SESNDWAEMHEKRALYREAGAEEVWIVTEEGEVRFFKEEEMEESELASDFPDHL' A
#
# COMPACT_ATOMS: atom_id res chain seq x y z
N SER A 1 -7.83 3.98 -17.28
CA SER A 1 -7.80 2.51 -17.11
C SER A 1 -7.23 2.18 -15.75
N GLU A 2 -7.90 2.57 -14.67
CA GLU A 2 -7.41 2.40 -13.29
C GLU A 2 -7.40 0.92 -12.84
N SER A 3 -8.23 0.09 -13.46
CA SER A 3 -8.29 -1.35 -13.15
C SER A 3 -7.05 -2.13 -13.59
N ASN A 4 -6.26 -1.63 -14.54
CA ASN A 4 -5.00 -2.29 -14.92
C ASN A 4 -3.88 -1.95 -13.93
N ASP A 5 -3.90 -0.75 -13.35
CA ASP A 5 -2.85 -0.28 -12.45
C ASP A 5 -2.91 -1.00 -11.10
N TRP A 6 -4.10 -1.27 -10.58
CA TRP A 6 -4.27 -1.98 -9.30
C TRP A 6 -3.82 -3.45 -9.33
N ALA A 7 -4.00 -4.15 -10.45
CA ALA A 7 -3.52 -5.53 -10.60
C ALA A 7 -1.98 -5.58 -10.58
N GLU A 8 -1.32 -4.68 -11.31
CA GLU A 8 0.13 -4.57 -11.31
C GLU A 8 0.68 -4.17 -9.92
N MET A 9 0.00 -3.27 -9.21
CA MET A 9 0.38 -2.90 -7.85
C MET A 9 0.20 -4.07 -6.86
N HIS A 10 -0.81 -4.92 -7.04
CA HIS A 10 -0.99 -6.12 -6.22
C HIS A 10 0.16 -7.13 -6.41
N GLU A 11 0.58 -7.36 -7.66
CA GLU A 11 1.73 -8.24 -7.95
C GLU A 11 3.03 -7.69 -7.34
N LYS A 12 3.30 -6.39 -7.52
CA LYS A 12 4.48 -5.74 -6.93
C LYS A 12 4.47 -5.78 -5.41
N ARG A 13 3.31 -5.53 -4.79
CA ARG A 13 3.14 -5.61 -3.34
C ARG A 13 3.55 -6.99 -2.81
N ALA A 14 3.09 -8.06 -3.46
CA ALA A 14 3.46 -9.42 -3.08
C ALA A 14 4.98 -9.62 -3.13
N LEU A 15 5.65 -9.15 -4.20
CA LEU A 15 7.10 -9.23 -4.33
C LEU A 15 7.85 -8.47 -3.23
N TYR A 16 7.39 -7.27 -2.85
CA TYR A 16 8.02 -6.50 -1.77
C TYR A 16 7.85 -7.17 -0.40
N ARG A 17 6.68 -7.79 -0.16
CA ARG A 17 6.43 -8.58 1.06
C ARG A 17 7.29 -9.83 1.11
N GLU A 18 7.43 -10.55 -0.02
CA GLU A 18 8.33 -11.70 -0.16
C GLU A 18 9.80 -11.31 0.06
N ALA A 19 10.19 -10.10 -0.34
CA ALA A 19 11.52 -9.54 -0.09
C ALA A 19 11.75 -9.09 1.37
N GLY A 20 10.72 -9.17 2.23
CA GLY A 20 10.82 -8.90 3.66
C GLY A 20 10.33 -7.52 4.11
N ALA A 21 9.68 -6.74 3.23
CA ALA A 21 9.03 -5.50 3.67
C ALA A 21 7.91 -5.86 4.66
N GLU A 22 7.88 -5.24 5.84
CA GLU A 22 6.86 -5.50 6.87
C GLU A 22 5.47 -4.97 6.47
N GLU A 23 5.45 -3.84 5.75
CA GLU A 23 4.27 -3.16 5.23
C GLU A 23 4.60 -2.50 3.88
N VAL A 24 3.62 -2.34 3.01
CA VAL A 24 3.75 -1.65 1.71
C VAL A 24 2.69 -0.57 1.63
N TRP A 25 3.11 0.66 1.30
CA TRP A 25 2.21 1.80 1.19
C TRP A 25 2.13 2.24 -0.26
N ILE A 26 0.91 2.51 -0.74
CA ILE A 26 0.67 3.02 -2.08
C ILE A 26 0.11 4.42 -1.93
N VAL A 27 0.78 5.40 -2.53
CA VAL A 27 0.28 6.77 -2.64
C VAL A 27 -0.32 6.93 -4.03
N THR A 28 -1.61 7.30 -4.08
CA THR A 28 -2.30 7.57 -5.34
C THR A 28 -1.93 8.96 -5.88
N GLU A 29 -2.30 9.25 -7.13
CA GLU A 29 -2.08 10.58 -7.70
C GLU A 29 -2.88 11.68 -6.97
N GLU A 30 -3.95 11.31 -6.27
CA GLU A 30 -4.80 12.21 -5.47
C GLU A 30 -4.25 12.43 -4.05
N GLY A 31 -3.14 11.79 -3.69
CA GLY A 31 -2.52 11.93 -2.36
C GLY A 31 -3.02 10.94 -1.32
N GLU A 32 -3.99 10.08 -1.64
CA GLU A 32 -4.47 9.03 -0.75
C GLU A 32 -3.36 7.99 -0.51
N VAL A 33 -3.14 7.65 0.76
CA VAL A 33 -2.17 6.65 1.21
C VAL A 33 -2.94 5.41 1.64
N ARG A 34 -2.72 4.29 0.93
CA ARG A 34 -3.32 3.00 1.25
C ARG A 34 -2.26 2.06 1.82
N PHE A 35 -2.55 1.51 2.99
CA PHE A 35 -1.64 0.67 3.76
C PHE A 35 -1.91 -0.82 3.51
N PHE A 36 -0.87 -1.62 3.36
CA PHE A 36 -1.03 -3.04 3.09
C PHE A 36 -0.01 -3.92 3.79
N LYS A 37 -0.51 -5.03 4.33
CA LYS A 37 0.27 -6.22 4.71
C LYS A 37 -0.10 -7.39 3.81
N GLU A 38 -0.85 -8.35 4.34
CA GLU A 38 -1.49 -9.41 3.54
C GLU A 38 -2.75 -8.84 2.86
N GLU A 39 -3.54 -8.12 3.64
CA GLU A 39 -4.72 -7.38 3.21
C GLU A 39 -4.49 -5.86 3.35
N GLU A 40 -5.46 -5.10 2.86
CA GLU A 40 -5.50 -3.65 3.03
C GLU A 40 -5.88 -3.27 4.47
N MET A 41 -5.34 -2.15 4.94
CA MET A 41 -5.51 -1.65 6.29
C MET A 41 -5.90 -0.17 6.25
N GLU A 42 -6.69 0.26 7.24
CA GLU A 42 -7.12 1.67 7.38
C GLU A 42 -5.99 2.57 7.91
N GLU A 43 -5.04 2.02 8.68
CA GLU A 43 -3.90 2.74 9.25
C GLU A 43 -2.65 1.86 9.29
N SER A 44 -1.46 2.47 9.37
CA SER A 44 -0.22 1.72 9.54
C SER A 44 -0.03 1.23 10.97
N GLU A 45 0.38 -0.03 11.11
CA GLU A 45 0.80 -0.57 12.41
C GLU A 45 2.22 -0.14 12.81
N LEU A 46 3.07 0.22 11.83
CA LEU A 46 4.44 0.68 12.08
C LEU A 46 4.49 2.18 12.39
N ALA A 47 3.52 2.94 11.89
CA ALA A 47 3.43 4.38 12.07
C ALA A 47 1.97 4.83 12.19
N SER A 48 1.36 4.60 13.36
CA SER A 48 -0.05 4.93 13.63
C SER A 48 -0.40 6.41 13.50
N ASP A 49 0.59 7.30 13.59
CA ASP A 49 0.39 8.75 13.45
C ASP A 49 0.56 9.25 12.01
N PHE A 50 0.86 8.35 11.06
CA PHE A 50 1.05 8.73 9.67
C PHE A 50 -0.32 8.98 9.00
N PRO A 51 -0.48 10.07 8.23
CA PRO A 51 -1.77 10.41 7.63
C PRO A 51 -2.13 9.48 6.47
N ASP A 52 -3.43 9.24 6.29
CA ASP A 52 -4.00 8.55 5.13
C ASP A 52 -4.08 9.45 3.86
N HIS A 53 -3.61 10.71 3.94
CA HIS A 53 -3.61 11.66 2.82
C HIS A 53 -2.44 12.66 2.90
N LEU A 54 -1.79 12.95 1.77
CA LEU A 54 -0.62 13.84 1.63
C LEU A 54 -0.91 15.18 0.96
#